data_AF-A0A564TUU0-F1
#
_entry.id   AF-A0A564TUU0-F1
#
_cell.length_a   1.000
_cell.length_b   1.000
_cell.length_c   1.000
_cell.angle_alpha   90.00
_cell.angle_beta   90.00
_cell.angle_gamma   90.00
#
_symmetry.space_group_name_H-M   'P 1'
#
loop_
_entity.id
_entity.type
_entity.pdbx_description
1 polymer ?
#
loop_
_entity_poly.entity_id
_entity_poly.type
_entity_poly.pdbx_seq_one_letter_code
_entity_poly.pdbx_strand_id
1 'polypeptide(L)'
;MGKTGVINRDFTGEENNVYHDVIWLFKIYRAVNWRMQIKVNQVKHRIREEYGTDLDEFLDSIYQAGMDINQDLDDMKQRIEVINRSNKFLKLIDEAVELMRNFHPQGERYYWVLYYSYMSARKAENIDEILDLLEPHFPKITRIHRATYFRWREQAFQAVSSILWGYEDESRQIIEYFKNNFEVE
;
A
#
# COMPACT_ATOMS: atom_id res chain seq x y z
N MET A 1 15.68 -33.19 -4.31
CA MET A 1 16.15 -32.12 -3.41
C MET A 1 16.00 -30.79 -4.13
N GLY A 2 14.83 -30.16 -4.02
CA GLY A 2 14.56 -28.85 -4.64
C GLY A 2 14.99 -27.75 -3.69
N LYS A 3 15.91 -26.88 -4.13
CA LYS A 3 16.25 -25.64 -3.42
C LYS A 3 15.06 -24.69 -3.57
N THR A 4 14.19 -24.65 -2.57
CA THR A 4 13.14 -23.64 -2.45
C THR A 4 13.83 -22.28 -2.37
N GLY A 5 13.70 -21.45 -3.40
CA GLY A 5 14.29 -20.10 -3.49
C GLY A 5 13.70 -19.08 -2.51
N VAL A 6 13.06 -19.54 -1.43
CA VAL A 6 12.53 -18.68 -0.38
C VAL A 6 13.63 -18.54 0.66
N ILE A 7 14.27 -17.36 0.66
CA ILE A 7 15.12 -16.92 1.74
C ILE A 7 14.19 -16.59 2.93
N ASN A 8 13.91 -17.58 3.78
CA ASN A 8 13.42 -17.29 5.13
C ASN A 8 14.63 -16.79 5.93
N ARG A 9 14.82 -15.47 5.99
CA ARG A 9 15.76 -14.85 6.94
C ARG A 9 15.04 -14.62 8.26
N ASP A 10 15.64 -15.13 9.35
CA ASP A 10 15.27 -14.73 10.70
C ASP A 10 15.90 -13.36 10.98
N PHE A 11 15.07 -12.35 11.26
CA PHE A 11 15.49 -10.96 11.43
C PHE A 11 16.12 -10.77 12.83
N THR A 12 17.40 -10.39 12.92
CA THR A 12 18.07 -10.06 14.19
C THR A 12 18.68 -8.65 14.17
N GLY A 13 18.59 -7.91 15.29
CA GLY A 13 19.19 -6.57 15.41
C GLY A 13 18.50 -5.49 14.55
N GLU A 14 19.25 -4.81 13.68
CA GLU A 14 18.74 -3.75 12.76
C GLU A 14 17.64 -4.28 11.82
N GLU A 15 17.71 -5.56 11.44
CA GLU A 15 16.70 -6.25 10.64
C GLU A 15 15.34 -6.36 11.37
N ASN A 16 15.32 -6.31 12.71
CA ASN A 16 14.07 -6.26 13.47
C ASN A 16 13.38 -4.88 13.33
N ASN A 17 14.14 -3.80 13.19
CA ASN A 17 13.60 -2.45 12.95
C ASN A 17 12.93 -2.39 11.56
N VAL A 18 13.61 -2.97 10.56
CA VAL A 18 13.13 -3.18 9.19
C VAL A 18 11.81 -3.98 9.15
N TYR A 19 11.71 -5.04 9.95
CA TYR A 19 10.48 -5.82 10.08
C TYR A 19 9.33 -5.02 10.72
N HIS A 20 9.63 -4.30 11.81
CA HIS A 20 8.66 -3.42 12.47
C HIS A 20 8.18 -2.29 11.55
N ASP A 21 9.07 -1.75 10.71
CA ASP A 21 8.75 -0.73 9.73
C ASP A 21 7.74 -1.25 8.69
N VAL A 22 7.94 -2.46 8.16
CA VAL A 22 6.99 -3.05 7.19
C VAL A 22 5.60 -3.22 7.81
N ILE A 23 5.52 -3.76 9.04
CA ILE A 23 4.23 -3.86 9.75
C ILE A 23 3.56 -2.49 9.88
N TRP A 24 4.35 -1.46 10.20
CA TRP A 24 3.88 -0.09 10.34
C TRP A 24 3.34 0.48 9.01
N LEU A 25 4.03 0.26 7.88
CA LEU A 25 3.58 0.69 6.55
C LEU A 25 2.20 0.09 6.22
N PHE A 26 1.99 -1.20 6.50
CA PHE A 26 0.70 -1.85 6.29
C PHE A 26 -0.39 -1.35 7.24
N LYS A 27 -0.06 -0.96 8.48
CA LYS A 27 -1.02 -0.37 9.41
C LYS A 27 -1.56 0.98 8.90
N ILE A 28 -0.71 1.81 8.28
CA ILE A 28 -1.13 3.11 7.74
C ILE A 28 -1.74 3.03 6.35
N TYR A 29 -1.60 1.91 5.63
CA TYR A 29 -2.02 1.76 4.23
C TYR A 29 -3.42 2.30 3.96
N ARG A 30 -4.45 1.86 4.71
CA ARG A 30 -5.83 2.33 4.51
C ARG A 30 -5.98 3.82 4.76
N ALA A 31 -5.31 4.34 5.79
CA ALA A 31 -5.39 5.76 6.14
C ALA A 31 -4.76 6.63 5.04
N VAL A 32 -3.62 6.20 4.48
CA VAL A 32 -3.01 6.87 3.32
C VAL A 32 -3.91 6.79 2.11
N ASN A 33 -4.46 5.61 1.80
CA ASN A 33 -5.39 5.44 0.67
C ASN A 33 -6.62 6.35 0.82
N TRP A 34 -7.27 6.34 1.98
CA TRP A 34 -8.41 7.20 2.27
C TRP A 34 -8.08 8.69 2.12
N ARG A 35 -6.99 9.16 2.74
CA ARG A 35 -6.55 10.57 2.64
C ARG A 35 -6.21 10.94 1.19
N MET A 36 -5.65 10.02 0.40
CA MET A 36 -5.41 10.23 -1.02
C MET A 36 -6.72 10.40 -1.80
N GLN A 37 -7.72 9.53 -1.58
CA GLN A 37 -9.03 9.65 -2.24
C GLN A 37 -9.72 10.99 -1.93
N ILE A 38 -9.64 11.46 -0.68
CA ILE A 38 -10.15 12.79 -0.30
C ILE A 38 -9.44 13.89 -1.09
N LYS A 39 -8.11 13.87 -1.14
CA LYS A 39 -7.33 14.91 -1.83
C LYS A 39 -7.60 14.94 -3.33
N VAL A 40 -7.70 13.78 -3.97
CA VAL A 40 -8.08 13.68 -5.39
C VAL A 40 -9.46 14.30 -5.61
N ASN A 41 -10.44 13.99 -4.75
CA ASN A 41 -11.77 14.56 -4.86
C ASN A 41 -11.80 16.09 -4.62
N GLN A 42 -10.98 16.60 -3.69
CA GLN A 42 -10.85 18.04 -3.46
C GLN A 42 -10.29 18.77 -4.69
N VAL A 43 -9.29 18.19 -5.36
CA VAL A 43 -8.74 18.75 -6.61
C VAL A 43 -9.81 18.76 -7.70
N LYS A 44 -10.52 17.64 -7.90
CA LYS A 44 -11.62 17.55 -8.89
C LYS A 44 -12.73 18.57 -8.61
N HIS A 45 -13.11 18.74 -7.35
CA HIS A 45 -14.16 19.68 -6.97
C HIS A 45 -13.74 21.12 -7.26
N ARG A 46 -12.52 21.50 -6.88
CA ARG A 46 -12.01 22.85 -7.14
C ARG A 46 -11.96 23.18 -8.62
N ILE A 47 -11.43 22.28 -9.45
CA ILE A 47 -11.36 22.52 -10.90
C ILE A 47 -12.76 22.78 -11.46
N ARG A 48 -13.75 22.00 -11.00
CA ARG A 48 -15.13 22.20 -11.39
C ARG A 48 -15.71 23.53 -10.93
N GLU A 49 -15.36 24.00 -9.73
CA GLU A 49 -15.83 25.30 -9.22
C GLU A 49 -15.14 26.48 -9.91
N GLU A 50 -13.83 26.42 -10.13
CA GLU A 50 -13.04 27.53 -10.68
C GLU A 50 -13.14 27.64 -12.21
N TYR A 51 -13.23 26.51 -12.91
CA TYR A 51 -13.15 26.46 -14.37
C TYR A 51 -14.42 25.89 -15.04
N GLY A 52 -15.39 25.40 -14.26
CA GLY A 52 -16.67 24.89 -14.80
C GLY A 52 -16.55 23.59 -15.58
N THR A 53 -15.40 22.92 -15.51
CA THR A 53 -15.04 21.71 -16.28
C THR A 53 -14.53 20.62 -15.34
N ASP A 54 -14.43 19.37 -15.79
CA ASP A 54 -13.81 18.32 -14.97
C ASP A 54 -12.28 18.33 -15.10
N LEU A 55 -11.61 17.48 -14.31
CA LEU A 55 -10.15 17.43 -14.27
C LEU A 55 -9.54 17.07 -15.63
N ASP A 56 -10.14 16.15 -16.37
CA ASP A 56 -9.57 15.64 -17.61
C ASP A 56 -9.69 16.70 -18.72
N GLU A 57 -10.89 17.29 -18.86
CA GLU A 57 -11.13 18.41 -19.78
C GLU A 57 -10.29 19.66 -19.43
N PHE A 58 -10.10 19.94 -18.15
CA PHE A 58 -9.22 21.03 -17.69
C PHE A 58 -7.78 20.82 -18.14
N LEU A 59 -7.22 19.62 -17.93
CA LEU A 59 -5.86 19.29 -18.33
C LEU A 59 -5.68 19.37 -19.85
N ASP A 60 -6.68 18.91 -20.62
CA ASP A 60 -6.69 19.05 -22.08
C ASP A 60 -6.71 20.52 -22.51
N SER A 61 -7.51 21.37 -21.85
CA SER A 61 -7.59 22.81 -22.16
C SER A 61 -6.27 23.54 -21.94
N ILE A 62 -5.56 23.22 -20.86
CA ILE A 62 -4.23 23.76 -20.56
C ILE A 62 -3.24 23.33 -21.64
N TYR A 63 -3.25 22.05 -22.01
CA TYR A 63 -2.35 21.51 -23.02
C TYR A 63 -2.57 22.17 -24.39
N GLN A 64 -3.83 22.33 -24.81
CA GLN A 64 -4.18 23.00 -26.06
C GLN A 64 -3.83 24.50 -26.06
N ALA A 65 -3.96 25.17 -24.91
CA ALA A 65 -3.62 26.59 -24.76
C ALA A 65 -2.11 26.85 -24.71
N GLY A 66 -1.27 25.82 -24.60
CA GLY A 66 0.19 25.96 -24.44
C GLY A 66 0.59 26.67 -23.15
N MET A 67 -0.28 26.64 -22.12
CA MET A 67 -0.01 27.29 -20.84
C MET A 67 1.01 26.48 -20.02
N ASP A 68 1.99 27.17 -19.44
CA ASP A 68 2.93 26.54 -18.50
C ASP A 68 2.23 26.36 -17.14
N ILE A 69 1.81 25.12 -16.88
CA ILE A 69 1.23 24.65 -15.60
C ILE A 69 2.11 25.09 -14.41
N ASN A 70 3.40 25.33 -14.66
CA ASN A 70 4.32 25.69 -13.61
C ASN A 70 4.29 27.16 -13.15
N GLN A 71 3.66 28.10 -13.84
CA GLN A 71 3.61 29.48 -13.35
C GLN A 71 2.26 29.85 -12.71
N ASP A 72 1.16 29.31 -13.22
CA ASP A 72 -0.18 29.80 -12.85
C ASP A 72 -0.85 29.03 -11.70
N LEU A 73 -0.26 27.90 -11.28
CA LEU A 73 -0.94 26.89 -10.45
C LEU A 73 -0.11 26.40 -9.24
N ASP A 74 0.70 27.28 -8.63
CA ASP A 74 1.60 26.91 -7.54
C ASP A 74 0.88 26.23 -6.32
N ASP A 75 -0.34 26.65 -5.96
CA ASP A 75 -1.13 25.94 -4.92
C ASP A 75 -1.61 24.56 -5.38
N MET A 76 -1.93 24.38 -6.67
CA MET A 76 -2.27 23.07 -7.21
C MET A 76 -1.06 22.14 -7.28
N LYS A 77 0.13 22.66 -7.59
CA LYS A 77 1.35 21.84 -7.59
C LYS A 77 1.62 21.18 -6.25
N GLN A 78 1.56 21.94 -5.16
CA GLN A 78 1.81 21.39 -3.83
C GLN A 78 0.81 20.28 -3.50
N ARG A 79 -0.47 20.46 -3.87
CA ARG A 79 -1.51 19.44 -3.70
C ARG A 79 -1.25 18.19 -4.55
N ILE A 80 -0.87 18.38 -5.81
CA ILE A 80 -0.52 17.31 -6.75
C ILE A 80 0.70 16.53 -6.25
N GLU A 81 1.72 17.21 -5.72
CA GLU A 81 2.91 16.56 -5.19
C GLU A 81 2.57 15.63 -4.03
N VAL A 82 1.70 16.08 -3.11
CA VAL A 82 1.26 15.24 -2.00
C VAL A 82 0.44 14.04 -2.48
N ILE A 83 -0.42 14.22 -3.49
CA ILE A 83 -1.15 13.10 -4.12
C ILE A 83 -0.18 12.12 -4.77
N ASN A 84 0.81 12.61 -5.52
CA ASN A 84 1.83 11.80 -6.18
C ASN A 84 2.63 10.99 -5.18
N ARG A 85 3.00 11.58 -4.04
CA ARG A 85 3.75 10.89 -2.99
C ARG A 85 2.93 9.76 -2.36
N SER A 86 1.66 10.01 -2.02
CA SER A 86 0.75 8.97 -1.55
C SER A 86 0.55 7.87 -2.58
N ASN A 87 0.41 8.23 -3.86
CA ASN A 87 0.25 7.26 -4.95
C ASN A 87 1.48 6.37 -5.09
N LYS A 88 2.69 6.95 -5.07
CA LYS A 88 3.95 6.19 -5.11
C LYS A 88 4.06 5.21 -3.95
N PHE A 89 3.68 5.63 -2.74
CA PHE A 89 3.67 4.74 -1.57
C PHE A 89 2.69 3.57 -1.72
N LEU A 90 1.44 3.83 -2.15
CA LEU A 90 0.45 2.77 -2.33
C LEU A 90 0.90 1.78 -3.41
N LYS A 91 1.38 2.29 -4.55
CA LYS A 91 1.93 1.46 -5.63
C LYS A 91 3.10 0.59 -5.16
N LEU A 92 4.02 1.15 -4.38
CA LEU A 92 5.16 0.39 -3.86
C LEU A 92 4.70 -0.82 -3.02
N ILE A 93 3.69 -0.63 -2.16
CA ILE A 93 3.13 -1.73 -1.35
C ILE A 93 2.37 -2.72 -2.23
N ASP A 94 1.51 -2.22 -3.13
CA ASP A 94 0.68 -3.04 -4.00
C ASP A 94 1.55 -3.93 -4.92
N GLU A 95 2.60 -3.35 -5.52
CA GLU A 95 3.56 -4.08 -6.36
C GLU A 95 4.34 -5.13 -5.56
N ALA A 96 4.82 -4.79 -4.35
CA ALA A 96 5.52 -5.75 -3.51
C ALA A 96 4.63 -6.94 -3.10
N VAL A 97 3.37 -6.66 -2.76
CA VAL A 97 2.36 -7.68 -2.43
C VAL A 97 2.02 -8.54 -3.65
N GLU A 98 1.91 -7.94 -4.83
CA GLU A 98 1.59 -8.66 -6.06
C GLU A 98 2.76 -9.53 -6.54
N LEU A 99 4.01 -9.06 -6.41
CA LEU A 99 5.20 -9.89 -6.63
C LEU A 99 5.23 -11.07 -5.67
N MET A 100 4.98 -10.84 -4.38
CA MET A 100 4.87 -11.91 -3.39
C MET A 100 3.78 -12.90 -3.78
N ARG A 101 2.60 -12.42 -4.18
CA ARG A 101 1.46 -13.26 -4.58
C ARG A 101 1.82 -14.18 -5.74
N ASN A 102 2.46 -13.65 -6.76
CA ASN A 102 2.73 -14.35 -8.02
C ASN A 102 3.93 -15.31 -7.93
N PHE A 103 4.94 -14.99 -7.13
CA PHE A 103 6.22 -15.72 -7.16
C PHE A 103 6.55 -16.49 -5.87
N HIS A 104 5.91 -16.20 -4.75
CA HIS A 104 6.15 -16.95 -3.51
C HIS A 104 5.34 -18.27 -3.50
N PRO A 105 5.89 -19.42 -3.05
CA PRO A 105 5.16 -20.69 -2.99
C PRO A 105 3.88 -20.68 -2.14
N GLN A 106 3.79 -19.73 -1.21
CA GLN A 106 2.59 -19.47 -0.39
C GLN A 106 1.97 -18.10 -0.70
N GLY A 107 2.29 -17.52 -1.85
CA GLY A 107 1.94 -16.14 -2.22
C GLY A 107 0.45 -15.85 -2.14
N GLU A 108 -0.38 -16.70 -2.74
CA GLU A 108 -1.84 -16.55 -2.68
C GLU A 108 -2.36 -16.51 -1.25
N ARG A 109 -1.81 -17.36 -0.37
CA ARG A 109 -2.19 -17.38 1.05
C ARG A 109 -1.82 -16.07 1.75
N TYR A 110 -0.60 -15.62 1.54
CA TYR A 110 -0.07 -14.41 2.16
C TYR A 110 -0.79 -13.17 1.66
N TYR A 111 -1.13 -13.12 0.38
CA TYR A 111 -1.94 -12.08 -0.23
C TYR A 111 -3.27 -11.92 0.50
N TRP A 112 -4.06 -12.99 0.64
CA TRP A 112 -5.38 -12.89 1.29
C TRP A 112 -5.27 -12.47 2.76
N VAL A 113 -4.24 -12.96 3.46
CA VAL A 113 -3.97 -12.56 4.84
C VAL A 113 -3.67 -11.06 4.92
N LEU A 114 -2.74 -10.52 4.11
CA LEU A 114 -2.43 -9.09 4.12
C LEU A 114 -3.62 -8.24 3.64
N TYR A 115 -4.33 -8.71 2.61
CA TYR A 115 -5.47 -8.01 2.03
C TYR A 115 -6.55 -7.74 3.07
N TYR A 116 -7.11 -8.79 3.69
CA TYR A 116 -8.19 -8.60 4.68
C TYR A 116 -7.71 -7.96 5.99
N SER A 117 -6.43 -8.14 6.33
CA SER A 117 -5.88 -7.56 7.56
C SER A 117 -5.56 -6.08 7.45
N TYR A 118 -5.18 -5.59 6.26
CA TYR A 118 -4.59 -4.26 6.09
C TYR A 118 -5.02 -3.49 4.84
N MET A 119 -5.33 -4.15 3.72
CA MET A 119 -5.47 -3.45 2.42
C MET A 119 -6.91 -3.31 1.94
N SER A 120 -7.83 -4.14 2.43
CA SER A 120 -9.25 -4.05 2.12
C SER A 120 -9.80 -2.68 2.49
N ALA A 121 -10.68 -2.14 1.63
CA ALA A 121 -11.28 -0.82 1.83
C ALA A 121 -12.00 -0.71 3.19
N ARG A 122 -12.73 -1.76 3.58
CA ARG A 122 -13.29 -1.90 4.93
C ARG A 122 -12.28 -2.64 5.82
N LYS A 123 -11.99 -2.07 6.99
CA LYS A 123 -11.28 -2.75 8.07
C LYS A 123 -12.24 -3.76 8.72
N ALA A 124 -11.83 -5.03 8.79
CA ALA A 124 -12.54 -6.02 9.58
C ALA A 124 -12.60 -5.60 11.05
N GLU A 125 -13.74 -5.79 11.70
CA GLU A 125 -14.02 -5.38 13.07
C GLU A 125 -13.15 -6.14 14.07
N ASN A 126 -12.90 -7.42 13.78
CA ASN A 126 -12.12 -8.29 14.64
C ASN A 126 -11.48 -9.42 13.83
N ILE A 127 -10.69 -10.25 14.53
CA ILE A 127 -9.98 -11.37 13.91
C ILE A 127 -10.95 -12.42 13.39
N ASP A 128 -12.07 -12.67 14.05
CA ASP A 128 -13.00 -13.72 13.61
C ASP A 128 -13.61 -13.36 12.25
N GLU A 129 -13.95 -12.09 12.02
CA GLU A 129 -14.36 -11.62 10.69
C GLU A 129 -13.26 -11.82 9.63
N ILE A 130 -11.99 -11.58 9.97
CA ILE A 130 -10.88 -11.86 9.06
C ILE A 130 -10.82 -13.36 8.74
N LEU A 131 -11.00 -14.24 9.73
CA LEU A 131 -10.99 -15.69 9.52
C LEU A 131 -12.13 -16.13 8.60
N ASP A 132 -13.34 -15.59 8.80
CA ASP A 132 -14.50 -15.86 7.97
C ASP A 132 -14.28 -15.40 6.52
N LEU A 133 -13.64 -14.24 6.32
CA LEU A 133 -13.28 -13.73 4.98
C LEU A 133 -12.18 -14.58 4.30
N LEU A 134 -11.31 -15.22 5.09
CA LEU A 134 -10.24 -16.08 4.57
C LEU A 134 -10.74 -17.46 4.16
N GLU A 135 -11.71 -18.03 4.86
CA GLU A 135 -12.16 -19.41 4.69
C GLU A 135 -12.52 -19.79 3.24
N PRO A 136 -13.24 -18.96 2.45
CA PRO A 136 -13.55 -19.27 1.06
C PRO A 136 -12.33 -19.47 0.15
N HIS A 137 -11.18 -18.86 0.51
CA HIS A 137 -9.94 -18.95 -0.26
C HIS A 137 -9.13 -20.22 0.03
N PHE A 138 -9.51 -20.99 1.06
CA PHE A 138 -8.81 -22.21 1.47
C PHE A 138 -9.77 -23.38 1.68
N PRO A 139 -10.46 -23.87 0.63
CA PRO A 139 -11.51 -24.90 0.75
C PRO A 139 -11.00 -26.25 1.29
N LYS A 140 -9.68 -26.48 1.28
CA LYS A 140 -9.05 -27.68 1.85
C LYS A 140 -8.81 -27.59 3.37
N ILE A 141 -9.07 -26.43 3.98
CA ILE A 141 -8.86 -26.16 5.39
C ILE A 141 -10.23 -25.96 6.02
N THR A 142 -10.66 -26.92 6.84
CA THR A 142 -12.00 -26.93 7.45
C THR A 142 -12.26 -25.73 8.36
N ARG A 143 -11.22 -25.21 9.03
CA ARG A 143 -11.29 -23.98 9.84
C ARG A 143 -9.91 -23.41 10.06
N ILE A 144 -9.77 -22.09 9.94
CA ILE A 144 -8.52 -21.39 10.26
C ILE A 144 -8.55 -20.95 11.71
N HIS A 145 -7.59 -21.38 12.51
CA HIS A 145 -7.45 -20.95 13.90
C HIS A 145 -6.67 -19.63 14.01
N ARG A 146 -6.96 -18.83 15.05
CA ARG A 146 -6.27 -17.55 15.32
C ARG A 146 -4.74 -17.67 15.33
N ALA A 147 -4.19 -18.69 15.97
CA ALA A 147 -2.74 -18.93 15.99
C ALA A 147 -2.17 -19.19 14.58
N THR A 148 -2.93 -19.88 13.73
CA THR A 148 -2.55 -20.13 12.34
C THR A 148 -2.55 -18.84 11.53
N TYR A 149 -3.58 -18.01 11.70
CA TYR A 149 -3.65 -16.69 11.07
C TYR A 149 -2.45 -15.81 11.44
N PHE A 150 -2.14 -15.67 12.75
CA PHE A 150 -1.00 -14.85 13.17
C PHE A 150 0.31 -15.36 12.58
N ARG A 151 0.53 -16.68 12.58
CA ARG A 151 1.72 -17.26 11.95
C ARG A 151 1.80 -16.95 10.46
N TRP A 152 0.70 -17.08 9.71
CA TRP A 152 0.68 -16.74 8.29
C TRP A 152 0.90 -15.25 8.05
N ARG A 153 0.38 -14.40 8.92
CA ARG A 153 0.57 -12.95 8.84
C ARG A 153 2.02 -12.55 9.05
N GLU A 154 2.68 -13.10 10.08
CA GLU A 154 4.11 -12.84 10.30
C GLU A 154 4.93 -13.33 9.09
N GLN A 155 4.64 -14.52 8.56
CA GLN A 155 5.32 -15.04 7.37
C GLN A 155 5.07 -14.18 6.11
N ALA A 156 3.85 -13.65 5.95
CA ALA A 156 3.52 -12.73 4.87
C ALA A 156 4.33 -11.43 4.98
N PHE A 157 4.48 -10.89 6.20
CA PHE A 157 5.32 -9.73 6.44
C PHE A 157 6.78 -9.99 6.15
N GLN A 158 7.31 -11.14 6.53
CA GLN A 158 8.69 -11.52 6.20
C GLN A 158 8.90 -11.61 4.68
N ALA A 159 7.96 -12.24 3.97
CA ALA A 159 8.03 -12.39 2.52
C ALA A 159 7.99 -11.03 1.80
N VAL A 160 7.03 -10.16 2.14
CA VAL A 160 6.93 -8.84 1.50
C VAL A 160 8.05 -7.89 1.93
N SER A 161 8.55 -8.01 3.16
CA SER A 161 9.73 -7.28 3.64
C SER A 161 10.94 -7.57 2.76
N SER A 162 11.20 -8.85 2.43
CA SER A 162 12.32 -9.22 1.56
C SER A 162 12.26 -8.57 0.17
N ILE A 163 11.05 -8.27 -0.32
CA ILE A 163 10.84 -7.58 -1.60
C ILE A 163 11.03 -6.07 -1.42
N LEU A 164 10.38 -5.47 -0.41
CA LEU A 164 10.43 -4.03 -0.14
C LEU A 164 11.85 -3.51 0.11
N TRP A 165 12.70 -4.29 0.80
CA TRP A 165 14.08 -3.89 1.08
C TRP A 165 15.08 -4.24 -0.02
N GLY A 166 14.61 -4.97 -1.04
CA GLY A 166 15.34 -5.21 -2.29
C GLY A 166 15.23 -4.09 -3.33
N TYR A 167 14.38 -3.07 -3.12
CA TYR A 167 14.21 -1.96 -4.05
C TYR A 167 15.31 -0.88 -3.95
N GLU A 168 15.42 -0.09 -5.02
CA GLU A 168 16.36 1.03 -5.20
C GLU A 168 16.13 2.18 -4.20
N ASP A 169 17.09 3.12 -4.14
CA ASP A 169 17.14 4.20 -3.15
C ASP A 169 15.87 5.08 -3.11
N GLU A 170 15.18 5.27 -4.24
CA GLU A 170 13.92 6.04 -4.30
C GLU A 170 12.81 5.42 -3.43
N SER A 171 12.67 4.09 -3.45
CA SER A 171 11.68 3.37 -2.65
C SER A 171 11.96 3.51 -1.15
N ARG A 172 13.25 3.49 -0.77
CA ARG A 172 13.67 3.69 0.63
C ARG A 172 13.31 5.09 1.13
N GLN A 173 13.54 6.12 0.32
CA GLN A 173 13.17 7.49 0.66
C GLN A 173 11.66 7.65 0.86
N ILE A 174 10.84 7.00 0.03
CA ILE A 174 9.39 7.00 0.18
C ILE A 174 9.00 6.37 1.52
N ILE A 175 9.57 5.21 1.86
CA ILE A 175 9.30 4.50 3.12
C ILE A 175 9.68 5.38 4.32
N GLU A 176 10.88 5.95 4.33
CA GLU A 176 11.36 6.82 5.41
C GLU A 176 10.51 8.08 5.57
N TYR A 177 10.08 8.70 4.46
CA TYR A 177 9.18 9.84 4.51
C TYR A 177 7.89 9.50 5.26
N PHE A 178 7.23 8.40 4.90
CA PHE A 178 5.98 8.03 5.57
C PHE A 178 6.22 7.69 7.04
N LYS A 179 7.27 6.93 7.36
CA LYS A 179 7.66 6.60 8.75
C LYS A 179 7.78 7.84 9.65
N ASN A 180 8.36 8.92 9.13
CA ASN A 180 8.62 10.12 9.91
C ASN A 180 7.45 11.11 9.97
N ASN A 181 6.47 11.00 9.07
CA ASN A 181 5.42 12.03 8.88
C ASN A 181 3.99 11.50 9.09
N PHE A 182 3.82 10.24 9.45
CA PHE A 182 2.51 9.66 9.73
C PHE A 182 2.52 9.03 11.12
N GLU A 183 1.40 9.12 11.83
CA GLU A 183 1.19 8.43 13.10
C GLU A 183 0.08 7.39 12.92
N VAL A 184 0.15 6.31 13.69
CA VAL A 184 -0.92 5.31 13.75
C VAL A 184 -1.91 5.80 14.79
N GLU A 185 -3.13 6.15 14.35
CA GLU A 185 -4.29 6.38 15.23
C GLU A 185 -4.79 5.08 15.87
#